data_AF-A0A7S2D5F4-F1
#
_entry.id   AF-A0A7S2D5F4-F1
#
_cell.length_a   1.000
_cell.length_b   1.000
_cell.length_c   1.000
_cell.angle_alpha   90.00
_cell.angle_beta   90.00
_cell.angle_gamma   90.00
#
_symmetry.space_group_name_H-M   'P 1'
#
loop_
_entity.id
_entity.type
_entity.pdbx_description
1 polymer ?
#
loop_
_entity_poly.entity_id
_entity_poly.type
_entity_poly.pdbx_seq_one_letter_code
_entity_poly.pdbx_strand_id
1 'polypeptide(L)'
;LVARWREPQVLNLWPEGDRQLQEIIASLEQIASRDAIRVGRTWIEANVAAAHAIAGNISKKILYLPSCAHRLHILFLLHDILQTEVQKMEPVRPLATAFKPFLVWMLRPSYQLAQSTAPNGEESGKVLKLLDLWTERGILTPKETREVRVIITAKDLPGVSGAQLHGGVQHSPAPSLMQQVGAQISAQQAAAARAPPVPPP
;
A
#
# COMPACT_ATOMS: atom_id res chain seq x y z
N LEU A 1 -6.79 18.58 -14.04
CA LEU A 1 -6.53 18.22 -12.62
C LEU A 1 -5.56 17.05 -12.50
N VAL A 2 -5.84 15.89 -13.11
CA VAL A 2 -4.92 14.73 -13.13
C VAL A 2 -3.53 15.07 -13.68
N ALA A 3 -3.42 15.95 -14.69
CA ALA A 3 -2.13 16.40 -15.21
C ALA A 3 -1.29 17.22 -14.21
N ARG A 4 -1.92 17.88 -13.22
CA ARG A 4 -1.26 18.65 -12.16
C ARG A 4 -0.90 17.77 -10.96
N TRP A 5 -1.79 16.84 -10.63
CA TRP A 5 -1.58 15.82 -9.61
C TRP A 5 -1.17 14.54 -10.30
N ARG A 6 0.03 14.48 -10.89
CA ARG A 6 0.56 13.24 -11.45
C ARG A 6 1.00 12.31 -10.32
N GLU A 7 0.92 11.00 -10.55
CA GLU A 7 1.49 10.03 -9.62
C GLU A 7 3.01 10.21 -9.60
N PRO A 8 3.61 10.55 -8.45
CA PRO A 8 5.05 10.76 -8.39
C PRO A 8 5.80 9.44 -8.56
N GLN A 9 7.02 9.50 -9.08
CA GLN A 9 7.88 8.33 -9.14
C GLN A 9 8.21 7.85 -7.72
N VAL A 10 8.05 6.56 -7.49
CA VAL A 10 8.40 5.95 -6.20
C VAL A 10 9.83 5.46 -6.24
N LEU A 11 10.67 6.07 -5.41
CA LEU A 11 12.03 5.63 -5.15
C LEU A 11 12.02 4.40 -4.24
N ASN A 12 12.93 3.46 -4.45
CA ASN A 12 13.08 2.31 -3.58
C ASN A 12 13.75 2.73 -2.27
N LEU A 13 13.30 2.14 -1.15
CA LEU A 13 14.03 2.20 0.12
C LEU A 13 15.21 1.23 0.10
N TRP A 14 16.18 1.46 0.97
CA TRP A 14 17.19 0.45 1.26
C TRP A 14 16.53 -0.76 1.97
N PRO A 15 17.10 -1.97 1.88
CA PRO A 15 16.43 -3.19 2.34
C PRO A 15 15.95 -3.14 3.79
N GLU A 16 16.81 -2.66 4.70
CA GLU A 16 16.45 -2.53 6.11
C GLU A 16 15.35 -1.48 6.34
N GLY A 17 15.36 -0.39 5.57
CA GLY A 17 14.34 0.64 5.65
C GLY A 17 12.97 0.17 5.16
N ASP A 18 12.94 -0.65 4.10
CA ASP A 18 11.69 -1.27 3.65
C ASP A 18 11.17 -2.29 4.67
N ARG A 19 12.05 -3.08 5.28
CA ARG A 19 11.71 -4.02 6.36
C ARG A 19 11.08 -3.30 7.56
N GLN A 20 11.73 -2.24 8.06
CA GLN A 20 11.24 -1.44 9.17
C GLN A 20 9.93 -0.73 8.84
N LEU A 21 9.79 -0.20 7.61
CA LEU A 21 8.54 0.39 7.15
C LEU A 21 7.40 -0.66 7.12
N GLN A 22 7.70 -1.88 6.68
CA GLN A 22 6.73 -2.97 6.66
C GLN A 22 6.28 -3.34 8.08
N GLU A 23 7.19 -3.37 9.05
CA GLU A 23 6.88 -3.60 10.46
C GLU A 23 5.99 -2.50 11.05
N ILE A 24 6.29 -1.23 10.75
CA ILE A 24 5.46 -0.09 11.16
C ILE A 24 4.05 -0.22 10.57
N ILE A 25 3.93 -0.51 9.27
CA ILE A 25 2.64 -0.70 8.61
C ILE A 25 1.88 -1.86 9.23
N ALA A 26 2.54 -3.01 9.47
CA ALA A 26 1.92 -4.17 10.08
C ALA A 26 1.44 -3.90 11.52
N SER A 27 2.21 -3.14 12.31
CA SER A 27 1.83 -2.78 13.68
C SER A 27 0.54 -1.96 13.77
N LEU A 28 0.15 -1.29 12.67
CA LEU A 28 -1.04 -0.48 12.55
C LEU A 28 -2.26 -1.24 11.98
N GLU A 29 -2.15 -2.55 11.75
CA GLU A 29 -3.22 -3.34 11.15
C GLU A 29 -4.49 -3.34 12.01
N GLN A 30 -4.36 -3.76 13.26
CA GLN A 30 -5.50 -3.92 14.17
C GLN A 30 -5.87 -2.62 14.87
N ILE A 31 -4.88 -1.78 15.22
CA ILE A 31 -5.12 -0.57 16.00
C ILE A 31 -4.11 0.54 15.65
N ALA A 32 -4.61 1.76 15.43
CA ALA A 32 -3.80 2.98 15.42
C ALA A 32 -3.59 3.51 16.85
N SER A 33 -2.89 2.75 17.70
CA SER A 33 -2.63 3.21 19.06
C SER A 33 -1.72 4.44 19.05
N ARG A 34 -1.87 5.32 20.04
CA ARG A 34 -1.02 6.51 20.19
C ARG A 34 0.47 6.15 20.21
N ASP A 35 0.81 5.01 20.81
CA ASP A 35 2.19 4.53 20.87
C ASP A 35 2.70 4.06 19.51
N ALA A 36 1.93 3.23 18.79
CA ALA A 36 2.30 2.76 17.45
C ALA A 36 2.47 3.92 16.46
N ILE A 37 1.56 4.90 16.50
CA ILE A 37 1.66 6.13 15.70
C ILE A 37 2.91 6.93 16.06
N ARG A 38 3.22 7.08 17.36
CA ARG A 38 4.42 7.78 17.83
C ARG A 38 5.70 7.06 17.38
N VAL A 39 5.76 5.74 17.46
CA VAL A 39 6.91 4.92 17.02
C VAL A 39 7.12 5.11 15.52
N GLY A 40 6.06 4.96 14.73
CA GLY A 40 6.11 5.17 13.28
C GLY A 40 6.57 6.59 12.91
N ARG A 41 6.01 7.63 13.55
CA ARG A 41 6.44 9.01 13.32
C ARG A 41 7.92 9.21 13.66
N THR A 42 8.34 8.75 14.83
CA THR A 42 9.73 8.92 15.32
C THR A 42 10.72 8.29 14.34
N TRP A 43 10.41 7.11 13.81
CA TRP A 43 11.24 6.45 12.81
C TRP A 43 11.31 7.26 11.50
N ILE A 44 10.17 7.79 11.02
CA ILE A 44 10.15 8.61 9.80
C ILE A 44 10.92 9.92 9.99
N GLU A 45 10.78 10.58 11.15
CA GLU A 45 11.53 11.78 11.50
C GLU A 45 13.04 11.52 11.56
N ALA A 46 13.46 10.37 12.12
CA ALA A 46 14.87 9.96 12.14
C ALA A 46 15.44 9.67 10.74
N ASN A 47 14.57 9.35 9.77
CA ASN A 47 14.93 9.03 8.39
C ASN A 47 14.48 10.11 7.39
N VAL A 48 14.43 11.38 7.82
CA VAL A 48 13.94 12.52 7.00
C VAL A 48 14.67 12.67 5.66
N ALA A 49 15.95 12.31 5.58
CA ALA A 49 16.73 12.33 4.34
C ALA A 49 16.14 11.42 3.24
N ALA A 50 15.37 10.39 3.64
CA ALA A 50 14.69 9.46 2.75
C ALA A 50 13.18 9.69 2.67
N ALA A 51 12.66 10.81 3.17
CA ALA A 51 11.23 11.06 3.30
C ALA A 51 10.44 10.83 1.99
N HIS A 52 11.02 11.20 0.84
CA HIS A 52 10.37 11.00 -0.46
C HIS A 52 10.24 9.52 -0.82
N ALA A 53 11.28 8.71 -0.59
CA ALA A 53 11.23 7.26 -0.78
C ALA A 53 10.23 6.61 0.20
N ILE A 54 10.22 7.04 1.46
CA ILE A 54 9.28 6.55 2.48
C ILE A 54 7.83 6.83 2.02
N ALA A 55 7.52 8.08 1.64
CA ALA A 55 6.19 8.47 1.20
C ALA A 55 5.72 7.65 -0.02
N GLY A 56 6.59 7.46 -1.01
CA GLY A 56 6.29 6.65 -2.18
C GLY A 56 6.05 5.17 -1.84
N ASN A 57 6.81 4.58 -0.92
CA ASN A 57 6.62 3.18 -0.52
C ASN A 57 5.35 2.98 0.32
N ILE A 58 5.00 3.93 1.21
CA ILE A 58 3.70 3.93 1.87
C ILE A 58 2.58 4.00 0.83
N SER A 59 2.72 4.91 -0.15
CA SER A 59 1.74 5.05 -1.23
C SER A 59 1.56 3.78 -2.04
N LYS A 60 2.62 3.00 -2.31
CA LYS A 60 2.47 1.68 -2.97
C LYS A 60 1.79 0.67 -2.06
N LYS A 61 2.24 0.55 -0.82
CA LYS A 61 1.79 -0.51 0.10
C LYS A 61 0.33 -0.33 0.53
N ILE A 62 -0.15 0.91 0.69
CA ILE A 62 -1.54 1.19 1.10
C ILE A 62 -2.58 0.62 0.11
N LEU A 63 -2.25 0.54 -1.18
CA LEU A 63 -3.13 -0.03 -2.21
C LEU A 63 -3.43 -1.52 -1.97
N TYR A 64 -2.52 -2.24 -1.31
CA TYR A 64 -2.63 -3.68 -1.09
C TYR A 64 -3.16 -4.04 0.30
N LEU A 65 -3.38 -3.07 1.18
CA LEU A 65 -3.98 -3.32 2.49
C LEU A 65 -5.46 -3.66 2.32
N PRO A 66 -5.96 -4.82 2.80
CA PRO A 66 -7.29 -5.30 2.47
C PRO A 66 -8.41 -4.59 3.25
N SER A 67 -8.07 -4.01 4.41
CA SER A 67 -9.02 -3.45 5.36
C SER A 67 -9.13 -1.93 5.24
N CYS A 68 -10.36 -1.40 5.26
CA CYS A 68 -10.61 0.05 5.36
C CYS A 68 -9.99 0.64 6.63
N ALA A 69 -10.10 -0.07 7.75
CA ALA A 69 -9.55 0.36 9.03
C ALA A 69 -8.03 0.48 8.97
N HIS A 70 -7.34 -0.51 8.38
CA HIS A 70 -5.89 -0.49 8.26
C HIS A 70 -5.40 0.68 7.40
N ARG A 71 -6.05 0.92 6.24
CA ARG A 71 -5.74 2.10 5.41
C ARG A 71 -5.93 3.41 6.18
N LEU A 72 -7.03 3.53 6.94
CA LEU A 72 -7.27 4.70 7.80
C LEU A 72 -6.21 4.87 8.89
N HIS A 73 -5.75 3.78 9.51
CA HIS A 73 -4.68 3.83 10.51
C HIS A 73 -3.38 4.37 9.92
N ILE A 74 -3.03 3.99 8.68
CA ILE A 74 -1.90 4.58 7.95
C ILE A 74 -2.13 6.07 7.71
N LEU A 75 -3.34 6.49 7.30
CA LEU A 75 -3.65 7.90 7.11
C LEU A 75 -3.59 8.71 8.43
N PHE A 76 -3.90 8.10 9.57
CA PHE A 76 -3.71 8.72 10.89
C PHE A 76 -2.24 8.91 11.24
N LEU A 77 -1.37 7.96 10.88
CA LEU A 77 0.08 8.13 10.99
C LEU A 77 0.55 9.33 10.14
N LEU A 78 0.10 9.42 8.89
CA LEU A 78 0.43 10.56 8.02
C LEU A 78 -0.04 11.89 8.60
N HIS A 79 -1.25 11.91 9.16
CA HIS A 79 -1.78 13.09 9.83
C HIS A 79 -0.90 13.52 11.01
N ASP A 80 -0.49 12.58 11.87
CA ASP A 80 0.37 12.89 13.02
C ASP A 80 1.74 13.42 12.58
N ILE A 81 2.36 12.82 11.56
CA ILE A 81 3.64 13.29 10.98
C ILE A 81 3.53 14.72 10.48
N LEU A 82 2.55 14.99 9.61
CA LEU A 82 2.41 16.28 8.94
C LEU A 82 1.97 17.38 9.92
N GLN A 83 1.06 17.06 10.85
CA GLN A 83 0.65 18.00 11.89
C GLN A 83 1.83 18.33 12.80
N THR A 84 2.61 17.33 13.22
CA THR A 84 3.78 17.53 14.10
C THR A 84 4.81 18.44 13.42
N GLU A 85 5.13 18.21 12.14
CA GLU A 85 6.09 19.05 11.43
C GLU A 85 5.60 20.51 11.30
N VAL A 86 4.33 20.73 10.95
CA VAL A 86 3.80 22.09 10.84
C VAL A 86 3.80 22.82 12.19
N GLN A 87 3.55 22.10 13.29
CA GLN A 87 3.58 22.66 14.65
C GLN A 87 4.98 23.11 15.09
N LYS A 88 6.06 22.57 14.52
CA LYS A 88 7.43 23.04 14.81
C LYS A 88 7.70 24.46 14.32
N MET A 89 6.84 25.00 13.45
CA MET A 89 6.96 26.35 12.85
C MET A 89 8.31 26.61 12.16
N GLU A 90 8.98 25.56 11.71
CA GLU A 90 10.23 25.67 10.97
C GLU A 90 9.98 26.14 9.52
N PRO A 91 10.91 26.92 8.94
CA PRO A 91 10.77 27.41 7.57
C PRO A 91 10.91 26.29 6.54
N VAL A 92 11.72 25.27 6.85
CA VAL A 92 11.89 24.09 6.00
C VAL A 92 11.00 22.98 6.53
N ARG A 93 10.21 22.37 5.65
CA ARG A 93 9.26 21.30 5.98
C ARG A 93 9.51 20.09 5.09
N PRO A 94 10.61 19.35 5.30
CA PRO A 94 11.03 18.28 4.40
C PRO A 94 10.00 17.15 4.30
N LEU A 95 9.32 16.78 5.38
CA LEU A 95 8.30 15.72 5.39
C LEU A 95 7.06 16.17 4.62
N ALA A 96 6.51 17.36 4.89
CA ALA A 96 5.36 17.88 4.15
C ALA A 96 5.68 18.04 2.67
N THR A 97 6.88 18.52 2.33
CA THR A 97 7.34 18.63 0.94
C THR A 97 7.42 17.26 0.27
N ALA A 98 7.93 16.25 0.98
CA ALA A 98 8.07 14.89 0.45
C ALA A 98 6.74 14.15 0.31
N PHE A 99 5.85 14.24 1.31
CA PHE A 99 4.61 13.48 1.37
C PHE A 99 3.47 14.10 0.57
N LYS A 100 3.41 15.44 0.47
CA LYS A 100 2.28 16.16 -0.16
C LYS A 100 1.94 15.68 -1.57
N PRO A 101 2.90 15.43 -2.49
CA PRO A 101 2.60 14.91 -3.82
C PRO A 101 1.90 13.54 -3.83
N PHE A 102 2.12 12.73 -2.79
CA PHE A 102 1.56 11.38 -2.66
C PHE A 102 0.20 11.33 -1.95
N LEU A 103 -0.20 12.40 -1.24
CA LEU A 103 -1.42 12.38 -0.40
C LEU A 103 -2.68 12.03 -1.19
N VAL A 104 -2.85 12.58 -2.39
CA VAL A 104 -4.00 12.27 -3.24
C VAL A 104 -4.06 10.78 -3.63
N TRP A 105 -2.90 10.17 -3.83
CA TRP A 105 -2.73 8.77 -4.24
C TRP A 105 -2.85 7.79 -3.09
N MET A 106 -2.70 8.25 -1.85
CA MET A 106 -3.00 7.48 -0.64
C MET A 106 -4.48 7.62 -0.23
N LEU A 107 -5.03 8.83 -0.36
CA LEU A 107 -6.44 9.12 -0.03
C LEU A 107 -7.41 8.43 -0.98
N ARG A 108 -7.17 8.49 -2.31
CA ARG A 108 -8.08 7.94 -3.31
C ARG A 108 -8.37 6.44 -3.11
N PRO A 109 -7.39 5.52 -3.08
CA PRO A 109 -7.68 4.10 -2.89
C PRO A 109 -8.30 3.81 -1.51
N SER A 110 -8.01 4.61 -0.49
CA SER A 110 -8.63 4.48 0.83
C SER A 110 -10.11 4.88 0.80
N TYR A 111 -10.43 6.00 0.13
CA TYR A 111 -11.80 6.47 -0.05
C TYR A 111 -12.63 5.51 -0.91
N GLN A 112 -12.06 5.04 -2.03
CA GLN A 112 -12.72 4.12 -2.94
C GLN A 112 -13.04 2.78 -2.27
N LEU A 113 -12.10 2.22 -1.50
CA LEU A 113 -12.35 1.00 -0.74
C LEU A 113 -13.49 1.22 0.27
N ALA A 114 -13.43 2.29 1.06
CA ALA A 114 -14.47 2.63 2.03
C ALA A 114 -15.86 2.77 1.38
N GLN A 115 -15.95 3.46 0.25
CA GLN A 115 -17.18 3.59 -0.52
C GLN A 115 -17.69 2.26 -1.09
N SER A 116 -16.79 1.35 -1.49
CA SER A 116 -17.17 0.05 -2.02
C SER A 116 -17.62 -0.95 -0.95
N THR A 117 -17.01 -0.90 0.24
CA THR A 117 -17.31 -1.83 1.34
C THR A 117 -18.55 -1.41 2.12
N ALA A 118 -18.70 -0.10 2.37
CA ALA A 118 -19.83 0.44 3.09
C ALA A 118 -20.24 1.79 2.45
N PRO A 119 -21.08 1.78 1.42
CA PRO A 119 -21.69 3.00 0.89
C PRO A 119 -22.49 3.65 2.02
N ASN A 120 -22.10 4.85 2.47
CA ASN A 120 -22.59 5.56 3.68
C ASN A 120 -21.96 5.15 5.02
N GLY A 121 -20.91 4.32 5.00
CA GLY A 121 -20.07 4.07 6.17
C GLY A 121 -19.28 5.30 6.61
N GLU A 122 -18.93 5.36 7.88
CA GLU A 122 -18.18 6.47 8.48
C GLU A 122 -16.77 6.60 7.91
N GLU A 123 -16.18 5.51 7.41
CA GLU A 123 -14.79 5.44 6.97
C GLU A 123 -14.51 6.42 5.84
N SER A 124 -15.40 6.50 4.85
CA SER A 124 -15.26 7.45 3.75
C SER A 124 -15.34 8.90 4.22
N GLY A 125 -16.19 9.17 5.21
CA GLY A 125 -16.27 10.47 5.90
C GLY A 125 -14.99 10.79 6.67
N LYS A 126 -14.37 9.81 7.35
CA LYS A 126 -13.09 9.96 8.05
C LYS A 126 -11.95 10.31 7.07
N VAL A 127 -11.90 9.70 5.90
CA VAL A 127 -10.93 10.07 4.84
C VAL A 127 -11.13 11.51 4.40
N LEU A 128 -12.37 11.95 4.16
CA LEU A 128 -12.67 13.34 3.78
C LEU A 128 -12.35 14.33 4.91
N LYS A 129 -12.61 13.95 6.16
CA LYS A 129 -12.32 14.81 7.32
C LYS A 129 -10.82 15.07 7.47
N LEU A 130 -9.96 14.10 7.15
CA LEU A 130 -8.50 14.30 7.15
C LEU A 130 -8.08 15.40 6.16
N LEU A 131 -8.74 15.50 5.01
CA LEU A 131 -8.47 16.55 4.04
C LEU A 131 -8.81 17.94 4.57
N ASP A 132 -9.91 18.06 5.30
CA ASP A 132 -10.32 19.31 5.95
C ASP A 132 -9.33 19.69 7.06
N LEU A 133 -8.93 18.72 7.90
CA LEU A 133 -7.90 18.93 8.93
C LEU A 133 -6.56 19.38 8.34
N TRP A 134 -6.12 18.81 7.21
CA TRP A 134 -4.90 19.24 6.53
C TRP A 134 -5.01 20.65 5.95
N THR A 135 -6.21 21.12 5.63
CA THR A 135 -6.47 22.51 5.24
C THR A 135 -6.39 23.45 6.43
N GLU A 136 -7.07 23.09 7.52
CA GLU A 136 -7.09 23.86 8.78
C GLU A 136 -5.68 24.03 9.36
N ARG A 137 -4.83 23.00 9.22
CA ARG A 137 -3.42 23.04 9.65
C ARG A 137 -2.49 23.70 8.63
N GLY A 138 -2.96 24.11 7.45
CA GLY A 138 -2.12 24.73 6.43
C GLY A 138 -1.11 23.78 5.77
N ILE A 139 -1.35 22.46 5.82
CA ILE A 139 -0.60 21.45 5.06
C ILE A 139 -1.01 21.54 3.58
N LEU A 140 -2.31 21.70 3.35
CA LEU A 140 -2.91 21.97 2.04
C LEU A 140 -3.53 23.36 2.03
N THR A 141 -3.45 24.04 0.90
CA THR A 141 -4.22 25.26 0.66
C THR A 141 -5.68 24.91 0.38
N PRO A 142 -6.64 25.84 0.59
CA PRO A 142 -8.04 25.61 0.25
C PRO A 142 -8.26 25.23 -1.23
N LYS A 143 -7.42 25.75 -2.13
CA LYS A 143 -7.43 25.40 -3.55
C LYS A 143 -7.01 23.94 -3.76
N GLU A 144 -5.88 23.52 -3.19
CA GLU A 144 -5.40 22.14 -3.29
C GLU A 144 -6.41 21.15 -2.71
N THR A 145 -7.02 21.48 -1.57
CA THR A 145 -8.06 20.66 -0.97
C THR A 145 -9.25 20.43 -1.88
N ARG A 146 -9.77 21.47 -2.56
CA ARG A 146 -10.85 21.29 -3.53
C ARG A 146 -10.43 20.38 -4.69
N GLU A 147 -9.22 20.55 -5.20
CA GLU A 147 -8.69 19.74 -6.31
C GLU A 147 -8.50 18.28 -5.91
N VAL A 148 -7.89 18.03 -4.75
CA VAL A 148 -7.71 16.68 -4.20
C VAL A 148 -9.07 16.03 -3.94
N ARG A 149 -10.03 16.76 -3.35
CA ARG A 149 -11.40 16.27 -3.12
C ARG A 149 -12.04 15.79 -4.41
N VAL A 150 -11.99 16.59 -5.48
CA VAL A 150 -12.52 16.19 -6.80
C VAL A 150 -11.85 14.91 -7.30
N ILE A 151 -10.52 14.80 -7.17
CA ILE A 151 -9.78 13.62 -7.62
C ILE A 151 -10.15 12.38 -6.81
N ILE A 152 -10.25 12.46 -5.48
CA ILE A 152 -10.51 11.27 -4.66
C ILE A 152 -11.97 10.79 -4.77
N THR A 153 -12.93 11.69 -5.01
CA THR A 153 -14.35 11.33 -5.12
C THR A 153 -14.80 10.98 -6.54
N ALA A 154 -13.98 11.26 -7.56
CA ALA A 154 -14.29 10.91 -8.94
C ALA A 154 -14.39 9.38 -9.09
N LYS A 155 -15.45 8.89 -9.76
CA LYS A 155 -15.58 7.45 -10.08
C LYS A 155 -14.41 6.98 -10.94
N ASP A 156 -14.17 7.69 -12.04
CA ASP A 156 -13.11 7.40 -13.00
C ASP A 156 -12.15 8.58 -13.15
N LEU A 157 -10.86 8.30 -13.40
CA LEU A 157 -9.85 9.32 -13.72
C LEU A 157 -9.31 9.09 -15.13
N PRO A 158 -9.36 10.10 -16.02
CA PRO A 158 -8.82 9.96 -17.37
C PRO A 158 -7.31 9.72 -17.33
N GLY A 159 -6.84 8.70 -18.05
CA GLY A 159 -5.41 8.33 -18.13
C GLY A 159 -4.87 7.53 -16.95
N VAL A 160 -5.68 7.29 -15.91
CA VAL A 160 -5.41 6.30 -14.86
C VAL A 160 -6.30 5.10 -15.17
N SER A 161 -6.07 4.46 -16.33
CA SER A 161 -6.72 3.20 -16.65
C SER A 161 -6.36 2.24 -15.52
N GLY A 162 -7.38 1.79 -14.79
CA GLY A 162 -7.21 0.93 -13.63
C GLY A 162 -6.22 -0.18 -13.96
N ALA A 163 -5.12 -0.23 -13.21
CA ALA A 163 -4.50 -1.50 -12.92
C ALA A 163 -5.66 -2.36 -12.40
N GLN A 164 -6.12 -3.25 -13.27
CA GLN A 164 -7.26 -4.10 -13.03
C GLN A 164 -7.01 -4.82 -11.70
N LEU A 165 -7.75 -4.42 -10.68
CA LEU A 165 -8.01 -5.26 -9.50
C LEU A 165 -8.98 -6.41 -9.86
N HIS A 166 -9.12 -6.74 -11.16
CA HIS A 166 -9.50 -8.09 -11.54
C HIS A 166 -8.27 -8.98 -11.33
N GLY A 167 -8.09 -9.40 -10.08
CA GLY A 167 -7.70 -10.78 -9.80
C GLY A 167 -8.79 -11.72 -10.34
N GLY A 168 -9.02 -11.70 -11.65
CA GLY A 168 -9.48 -12.85 -12.37
C GLY A 168 -8.35 -13.84 -12.23
N VAL A 169 -8.50 -14.74 -11.27
CA VAL A 169 -7.71 -15.95 -11.20
C VAL A 169 -7.90 -16.61 -12.55
N GLN A 170 -6.98 -16.38 -13.49
CA GLN A 170 -6.68 -17.38 -14.50
C GLN A 170 -6.22 -18.59 -13.69
N HIS A 171 -7.17 -19.45 -13.36
CA HIS A 171 -6.92 -20.85 -13.11
C HIS A 171 -6.27 -21.37 -14.39
N SER A 172 -4.95 -21.20 -14.52
CA SER A 172 -4.18 -22.31 -15.05
C SER A 172 -4.37 -23.43 -14.03
N PRO A 173 -4.97 -24.57 -14.40
CA PRO A 173 -5.05 -25.69 -13.49
C PRO A 173 -3.61 -26.11 -13.21
N ALA A 174 -3.13 -25.78 -12.00
CA ALA A 174 -1.94 -26.41 -11.49
C ALA A 174 -2.21 -27.93 -11.53
N PRO A 175 -1.35 -28.74 -12.14
CA PRO A 175 -1.50 -30.18 -12.09
C PRO A 175 -1.51 -30.59 -10.62
N SER A 176 -2.61 -31.24 -10.23
CA SER A 176 -2.85 -31.69 -8.87
C SER A 176 -1.69 -32.56 -8.40
N LEU A 177 -1.23 -32.39 -7.16
CA LEU A 177 -0.13 -33.15 -6.55
C LEU A 177 -0.36 -34.68 -6.60
N MET A 178 -1.63 -35.13 -6.77
CA MET A 178 -1.95 -36.54 -7.03
C MET A 178 -1.49 -37.07 -8.40
N GLN A 179 -1.31 -36.21 -9.41
CA GLN A 179 -0.85 -36.62 -10.73
C GLN A 179 0.68 -36.79 -10.79
N GLN A 180 1.41 -36.18 -9.84
CA GLN A 180 2.86 -36.26 -9.76
C GLN A 180 3.35 -37.57 -9.10
N VAL A 181 2.50 -38.25 -8.31
CA VAL A 181 2.82 -39.57 -7.73
C VAL A 181 2.62 -40.71 -8.75
N GLY A 182 1.67 -40.56 -9.68
CA GLY A 182 1.43 -41.56 -10.73
C GLY A 182 2.59 -41.71 -11.72
N ALA A 183 3.26 -40.60 -12.07
CA ALA A 183 4.36 -40.61 -13.04
C ALA A 183 5.66 -41.26 -12.51
N GLN A 184 5.87 -41.29 -11.19
CA GLN A 184 7.05 -41.96 -10.61
C GLN A 184 6.90 -43.48 -10.50
N ILE A 185 5.68 -44.02 -10.38
CA ILE A 185 5.47 -45.48 -10.28
C ILE A 185 5.65 -46.16 -11.65
N SER A 186 5.24 -45.52 -12.75
CA SER A 186 5.37 -46.10 -14.10
C SER A 186 6.82 -46.17 -14.60
N ALA A 187 7.69 -45.25 -14.17
CA ALA A 187 9.11 -45.26 -14.54
C ALA A 187 9.91 -46.39 -13.86
N GLN A 188 9.48 -46.82 -12.66
CA GLN A 188 10.17 -47.87 -11.91
C GLN A 188 9.80 -49.29 -12.39
N GLN A 189 8.62 -49.48 -13.00
CA GLN A 189 8.24 -50.77 -13.60
C GLN A 189 8.87 -51.02 -14.98
N ALA A 190 9.21 -49.99 -15.75
CA ALA A 190 9.86 -50.16 -17.05
C ALA A 190 11.36 -50.53 -16.94
N ALA A 191 12.01 -50.26 -15.81
CA ALA A 191 13.42 -50.60 -15.58
C ALA A 191 13.64 -52.04 -15.09
N ALA A 192 12.61 -52.70 -14.55
CA ALA A 192 12.70 -54.08 -14.04
C ALA A 192 12.52 -55.16 -15.12
N ALA A 193 12.06 -54.81 -16.33
CA ALA A 193 11.78 -55.76 -17.41
C ALA A 193 12.97 -55.98 -18.39
N ARG A 194 14.16 -55.45 -18.06
CA ARG A 194 15.34 -55.46 -18.96
C ARG A 194 16.61 -56.04 -18.35
N ALA A 195 16.48 -56.98 -17.41
CA ALA A 195 17.61 -57.79 -16.95
C ALA A 195 17.83 -59.00 -17.89
N PRO A 196 19.04 -59.24 -18.41
CA PRO A 196 19.35 -60.42 -19.21
C PRO A 196 19.44 -61.69 -18.34
N PRO A 197 19.15 -62.88 -18.92
CA PRO A 197 19.20 -64.14 -18.19
C PRO A 197 20.65 -64.54 -17.85
N VAL A 198 20.84 -65.02 -16.62
CA VAL A 198 22.08 -65.61 -16.10
C VAL A 198 22.19 -67.07 -16.62
N PRO A 199 23.36 -67.53 -17.08
CA PRO A 199 23.55 -68.92 -17.51
C PRO A 199 23.63 -69.89 -16.31
N PRO A 200 23.16 -71.13 -16.45
CA PRO A 200 23.24 -72.15 -15.41
C PRO A 200 24.67 -72.73 -15.24
N PRO A 201 24.94 -73.40 -14.10
CA PRO A 201 26.26 -73.91 -13.71
C PRO A 201 26.78 -75.05 -14.59
#